data_AF-A0A1H1WJA6-F1
#
_entry.id   AF-A0A1H1WJA6-F1
#
_cell.length_a   1.000
_cell.length_b   1.000
_cell.length_c   1.000
_cell.angle_alpha   90.00
_cell.angle_beta   90.00
_cell.angle_gamma   90.00
#
_symmetry.space_group_name_H-M   'P 1'
#
loop_
_entity.id
_entity.type
_entity.pdbx_description
1 polymer ?
#
loop_
_entity_poly.entity_id
_entity_poly.type
_entity_poly.pdbx_seq_one_letter_code
_entity_poly.pdbx_strand_id
1 'polypeptide(L)'
;MTTAPLRGGLRLVQLLLIAMIVLVIARGPFYGLVDPGPYDDAWGGPSRSGAWLVHAAVAVPIGLAAGGLLVAVERLRRRLVQQDRDEPTTWWVRPAALGAVVLAVVWLLLWLQQV
;
A
#
# COMPACT_ATOMS: atom_id res chain seq x y z
N MET A 1 23.45 -17.52 2.14
CA MET A 1 22.65 -16.47 2.80
C MET A 1 21.17 -16.75 2.57
N THR A 2 20.41 -16.97 3.64
CA THR A 2 18.97 -17.28 3.55
C THR A 2 18.18 -16.04 3.12
N THR A 3 17.11 -16.19 2.33
CA THR A 3 16.23 -15.05 2.00
C THR A 3 15.10 -14.84 3.01
N ALA A 4 15.12 -15.57 4.13
CA ALA A 4 14.13 -15.52 5.21
C ALA A 4 13.77 -14.10 5.69
N PRO A 5 14.73 -13.20 6.02
CA PRO A 5 14.39 -11.85 6.47
C PRO A 5 13.69 -11.02 5.38
N LEU A 6 14.12 -11.14 4.12
CA LEU A 6 13.47 -10.45 3.00
C LEU A 6 12.05 -10.97 2.78
N ARG A 7 11.82 -12.28 2.86
CA ARG A 7 10.47 -12.85 2.76
C ARG A 7 9.56 -12.40 3.92
N GLY A 8 10.12 -12.30 5.13
CA GLY A 8 9.43 -11.73 6.29
C GLY A 8 9.05 -10.26 6.05
N GLY A 9 9.99 -9.44 5.59
CA GLY A 9 9.75 -8.05 5.23
C GLY A 9 8.66 -7.90 4.15
N LEU A 10 8.73 -8.67 3.06
CA LEU A 10 7.70 -8.62 2.01
C LEU A 10 6.32 -9.04 2.52
N ARG A 11 6.21 -9.96 3.49
CA ARG A 11 4.92 -10.27 4.14
C ARG A 11 4.39 -9.07 4.92
N LEU A 12 5.24 -8.33 5.62
CA LEU A 12 4.84 -7.08 6.29
C LEU A 12 4.37 -6.04 5.27
N VAL A 13 5.05 -5.92 4.12
CA VAL A 13 4.61 -5.04 3.02
C VAL A 13 3.24 -5.47 2.49
N GLN A 14 2.98 -6.77 2.33
CA GLN A 14 1.65 -7.26 1.91
C GLN A 14 0.57 -6.90 2.92
N LEU A 15 0.81 -7.10 4.22
CA LEU A 15 -0.12 -6.73 5.27
C LEU A 15 -0.41 -5.22 5.28
N LEU A 16 0.62 -4.40 5.05
CA LEU A 16 0.47 -2.95 4.95
C LEU A 16 -0.38 -2.54 3.75
N LEU A 17 -0.15 -3.13 2.58
CA LEU A 17 -0.95 -2.88 1.38
C LEU A 17 -2.40 -3.33 1.57
N ILE A 18 -2.63 -4.48 2.22
CA ILE A 18 -3.98 -4.95 2.57
C ILE A 18 -4.65 -3.97 3.53
N ALA A 19 -3.97 -3.52 4.59
CA ALA A 19 -4.49 -2.53 5.52
C ALA A 19 -4.84 -1.22 4.80
N MET A 20 -4.01 -0.77 3.86
CA MET A 20 -4.27 0.42 3.05
C MET A 20 -5.51 0.26 2.15
N ILE A 21 -5.68 -0.90 1.51
CA ILE A 21 -6.89 -1.21 0.71
C ILE A 21 -8.13 -1.21 1.61
N VAL A 22 -8.05 -1.82 2.80
CA VAL A 22 -9.15 -1.81 3.77
C VAL A 22 -9.48 -0.39 4.21
N LEU A 23 -8.48 0.45 4.50
CA LEU A 23 -8.68 1.86 4.84
C LEU A 23 -9.37 2.62 3.70
N VAL A 24 -8.96 2.41 2.45
CA VAL A 24 -9.60 3.01 1.26
C VAL A 24 -11.07 2.61 1.17
N ILE A 25 -11.36 1.31 1.30
CA ILE A 25 -12.74 0.78 1.23
C ILE A 25 -13.57 1.27 2.41
N ALA A 26 -13.01 1.38 3.60
CA ALA A 26 -13.73 1.91 4.74
C ALA A 26 -14.02 3.41 4.55
N ARG A 27 -13.00 4.21 4.19
CA ARG A 27 -13.17 5.67 4.08
C ARG A 27 -14.10 6.11 2.97
N GLY A 28 -14.28 5.32 1.91
CA GLY A 28 -15.22 5.66 0.82
C GLY A 28 -16.68 5.74 1.32
N PRO A 29 -17.39 4.62 1.51
CA PRO A 29 -18.74 4.58 2.04
C PRO A 29 -18.92 5.27 3.40
N PHE A 30 -17.91 5.26 4.29
CA PHE A 30 -18.04 5.85 5.64
C PHE A 30 -17.47 7.27 5.77
N TYR A 31 -17.12 7.95 4.68
CA TYR A 31 -16.46 9.26 4.72
C TYR A 31 -17.12 10.26 5.67
N GLY A 32 -18.44 10.46 5.54
CA GLY A 32 -19.13 11.43 6.39
C GLY A 32 -19.62 10.89 7.75
N LEU A 33 -19.14 9.71 8.15
CA LEU A 33 -19.07 9.32 9.57
C LEU A 33 -17.71 9.70 10.18
N VAL A 34 -16.66 9.72 9.35
CA VAL A 34 -15.27 10.01 9.76
C VAL A 34 -14.99 11.52 9.78
N ASP A 35 -15.60 12.26 8.85
CA ASP A 35 -15.44 13.70 8.72
C ASP A 35 -16.82 14.39 8.71
N PRO A 36 -17.27 14.99 9.83
CA PRO A 36 -18.57 15.64 9.94
C PRO A 36 -18.59 17.07 9.34
N GLY A 37 -17.46 17.60 8.87
CA GLY A 37 -17.31 19.00 8.45
C GLY A 37 -16.85 19.93 9.59
N PRO A 38 -16.80 21.25 9.36
CA PRO A 38 -17.25 21.97 8.16
C PRO A 38 -16.41 21.66 6.90
N TYR A 39 -17.04 21.65 5.72
CA TYR A 39 -16.39 21.30 4.45
C TYR A 39 -15.93 22.54 3.65
N ASP A 40 -15.92 23.72 4.26
CA ASP A 40 -15.70 24.99 3.55
C ASP A 40 -14.33 25.05 2.86
N ASP A 41 -13.32 24.40 3.44
CA ASP A 41 -11.97 24.26 2.88
C ASP A 41 -11.72 22.90 2.22
N ALA A 42 -12.76 22.06 2.07
CA ALA A 42 -12.62 20.73 1.51
C ALA A 42 -12.46 20.76 -0.02
N TRP A 43 -11.59 19.89 -0.54
CA TRP A 43 -11.49 19.67 -1.98
C TRP A 43 -12.81 19.10 -2.50
N GLY A 44 -13.38 19.69 -3.55
CA GLY A 44 -14.72 19.33 -4.03
C GLY A 44 -15.84 20.28 -3.57
N GLY A 45 -15.48 21.36 -2.86
CA GLY A 45 -16.38 22.45 -2.48
C GLY A 45 -17.08 22.21 -1.13
N PRO A 46 -17.92 23.17 -0.68
CA PRO A 46 -18.47 23.22 0.68
C PRO A 46 -19.51 22.14 0.98
N SER A 47 -19.74 21.21 0.05
CA SER A 47 -20.72 20.13 0.21
C SER A 47 -20.05 18.83 0.59
N ARG A 48 -20.69 18.08 1.49
CA ARG A 48 -20.28 16.72 1.86
C ARG A 48 -20.13 15.80 0.65
N SER A 49 -21.05 15.87 -0.32
CA SER A 49 -21.04 15.02 -1.51
C SER A 49 -19.90 15.38 -2.47
N GLY A 50 -19.59 16.66 -2.63
CA GLY A 50 -18.44 17.12 -3.42
C GLY A 50 -17.12 16.68 -2.79
N ALA A 51 -16.96 16.88 -1.48
CA ALA A 51 -15.81 16.40 -0.72
C ALA A 51 -15.63 14.88 -0.83
N TRP A 52 -16.73 14.13 -0.66
CA TRP A 52 -16.75 12.68 -0.83
C TRP A 52 -16.31 12.26 -2.24
N LEU A 53 -16.85 12.90 -3.29
CA LEU A 53 -16.58 12.51 -4.67
C LEU A 53 -15.09 12.66 -5.02
N VAL A 54 -14.44 13.75 -4.58
CA VAL A 54 -13.00 13.93 -4.78
C VAL A 54 -12.20 12.86 -4.06
N HIS A 55 -12.53 12.56 -2.80
CA HIS A 55 -11.87 11.51 -2.05
C HIS A 55 -12.06 10.14 -2.69
N ALA A 56 -13.27 9.82 -3.15
CA ALA A 56 -13.55 8.59 -3.87
C ALA A 56 -12.74 8.50 -5.18
N ALA A 57 -12.69 9.60 -5.95
CA ALA A 57 -11.94 9.67 -7.21
C ALA A 57 -10.43 9.49 -7.01
N VAL A 58 -9.85 9.97 -5.90
CA VAL A 58 -8.44 9.77 -5.55
C VAL A 58 -8.19 8.38 -4.95
N ALA A 59 -9.14 7.88 -4.16
CA ALA A 59 -9.02 6.59 -3.49
C ALA A 59 -9.01 5.41 -4.47
N VAL A 60 -9.80 5.46 -5.55
CA VAL A 60 -9.86 4.40 -6.58
C VAL A 60 -8.48 4.11 -7.21
N PRO A 61 -7.76 5.08 -7.82
CA PRO A 61 -6.45 4.82 -8.42
C PRO A 61 -5.42 4.38 -7.36
N ILE A 62 -5.48 4.92 -6.14
CA ILE A 62 -4.62 4.45 -5.04
C ILE A 62 -4.88 2.98 -4.71
N GLY A 63 -6.14 2.57 -4.59
CA GLY A 63 -6.54 1.19 -4.34
C GLY A 63 -6.09 0.24 -5.46
N LEU A 64 -6.24 0.65 -6.72
CA LEU A 64 -5.75 -0.11 -7.88
C LEU A 64 -4.22 -0.26 -7.86
N ALA A 65 -3.48 0.82 -7.56
CA ALA A 65 -2.04 0.78 -7.42
C ALA A 65 -1.60 -0.15 -6.27
N ALA A 66 -2.31 -0.09 -5.14
CA ALA A 66 -2.08 -0.98 -4.00
C ALA A 66 -2.28 -2.45 -4.36
N GLY A 67 -3.36 -2.77 -5.07
CA GLY A 67 -3.64 -4.13 -5.56
C GLY A 67 -2.57 -4.63 -6.53
N GLY A 68 -2.13 -3.77 -7.46
CA GLY A 68 -1.03 -4.08 -8.37
C GLY A 68 0.29 -4.36 -7.63
N LEU A 69 0.62 -3.53 -6.64
CA LEU A 69 1.79 -3.72 -5.77
C LEU A 69 1.68 -5.01 -4.96
N LEU A 70 0.50 -5.35 -4.45
CA LEU A 70 0.29 -6.59 -3.68
C LEU A 70 0.62 -7.82 -4.53
N VAL A 71 0.14 -7.85 -5.78
CA VAL A 71 0.46 -8.91 -6.75
C VAL A 71 1.96 -8.93 -7.07
N ALA A 72 2.58 -7.77 -7.28
CA ALA A 72 4.01 -7.67 -7.58
C ALA A 72 4.88 -8.17 -6.42
N VAL A 73 4.56 -7.80 -5.18
CA VAL A 73 5.24 -8.24 -3.97
C VAL A 73 5.09 -9.74 -3.75
N GLU A 74 3.90 -10.31 -4.00
CA GLU A 74 3.70 -11.77 -3.92
C GLU A 74 4.52 -12.52 -4.97
N ARG A 75 4.58 -12.03 -6.21
CA ARG A 75 5.45 -12.60 -7.26
C ARG A 75 6.92 -12.55 -6.85
N LEU A 76 7.36 -11.43 -6.28
CA LEU A 76 8.72 -11.25 -5.79
C LEU A 76 9.06 -12.21 -4.64
N ARG A 77 8.13 -12.38 -3.69
CA ARG A 77 8.26 -13.33 -2.58
C ARG A 77 8.37 -14.78 -3.08
N ARG A 78 7.58 -15.17 -4.08
CA ARG A 78 7.66 -16.50 -4.70
C ARG A 78 9.01 -16.74 -5.38
N ARG A 79 9.56 -15.74 -6.09
CA ARG A 79 10.90 -15.83 -6.69
C ARG A 79 12.01 -16.01 -5.65
N LEU A 80 11.90 -15.37 -4.47
CA LEU A 80 12.83 -15.62 -3.37
C LEU A 80 12.74 -17.07 -2.83
N VAL A 81 11.53 -17.65 -2.78
CA VAL A 81 11.35 -19.06 -2.38
C VAL A 81 12.00 -20.01 -3.40
N GLN A 82 11.88 -19.74 -4.70
CA GLN A 82 12.55 -20.50 -5.75
C GLN A 82 14.07 -20.43 -5.60
N GLN A 83 14.61 -19.24 -5.30
CA GLN A 83 16.04 -19.05 -5.09
C GLN A 83 16.58 -19.82 -3.89
N ASP A 84 15.81 -19.94 -2.80
CA ASP A 84 16.19 -20.75 -1.63
C ASP A 84 16.18 -22.26 -1.93
N ARG A 85 15.56 -22.69 -3.04
CA ARG A 85 15.51 -24.09 -3.50
C ARG A 85 16.58 -24.40 -4.57
N ASP A 86 17.55 -23.49 -4.73
CA ASP A 86 18.57 -23.56 -5.77
C ASP A 86 18.01 -23.62 -7.21
N GLU A 87 16.76 -23.16 -7.41
CA GLU A 87 16.21 -22.97 -8.76
C GLU A 87 16.86 -21.73 -9.41
N PRO A 88 17.09 -21.72 -10.75
CA PRO A 88 17.63 -20.56 -11.44
C PRO A 88 16.74 -19.33 -11.24
N THR A 89 17.27 -18.28 -10.61
CA THR A 89 16.57 -17.00 -10.47
C THR A 89 17.43 -15.83 -10.90
N THR A 90 16.78 -14.71 -11.21
CA THR A 90 17.47 -13.53 -11.72
C THR A 90 18.12 -12.75 -10.58
N TRP A 91 19.32 -12.23 -10.82
CA TRP A 91 20.13 -11.49 -9.82
C TRP A 91 19.39 -10.29 -9.18
N TRP A 92 18.43 -9.70 -9.89
CA TRP A 92 17.69 -8.51 -9.42
C TRP A 92 16.65 -8.81 -8.32
N VAL A 93 16.28 -10.08 -8.10
CA VAL A 93 15.20 -10.44 -7.15
C VAL A 93 15.51 -9.96 -5.73
N ARG A 94 16.75 -10.12 -5.28
CA ARG A 94 17.19 -9.66 -3.95
C ARG A 94 17.18 -8.14 -3.80
N PRO A 95 17.83 -7.33 -4.68
CA PRO A 95 17.80 -5.88 -4.55
C PRO A 95 16.38 -5.31 -4.69
N ALA A 96 15.53 -5.88 -5.56
CA ALA A 96 14.13 -5.47 -5.66
C ALA A 96 13.36 -5.74 -4.35
N ALA A 97 13.58 -6.90 -3.71
CA ALA A 97 12.92 -7.23 -2.46
C ALA A 97 13.36 -6.30 -1.32
N LEU A 98 14.66 -6.02 -1.23
CA LEU A 98 15.20 -5.05 -0.27
C LEU A 98 14.62 -3.66 -0.51
N GLY A 99 14.60 -3.19 -1.76
CA GLY A 99 14.04 -1.90 -2.14
C GLY A 99 12.57 -1.78 -1.75
N ALA A 100 11.76 -2.80 -2.02
CA ALA A 100 10.34 -2.81 -1.63
C ALA A 100 10.15 -2.68 -0.11
N VAL A 101 10.96 -3.39 0.69
CA VAL A 101 10.90 -3.29 2.16
C VAL A 101 11.33 -1.91 2.65
N VAL A 102 12.45 -1.39 2.14
CA VAL A 102 12.96 -0.06 2.52
C VAL A 102 11.94 1.03 2.16
N LEU A 103 11.39 1.00 0.94
CA LEU A 103 10.38 1.97 0.51
C LEU A 103 9.11 1.90 1.37
N ALA A 104 8.66 0.70 1.75
CA ALA A 104 7.51 0.55 2.64
C ALA A 104 7.78 1.12 4.04
N VAL A 105 9.00 0.94 4.58
CA VAL A 105 9.41 1.53 5.85
C VAL A 105 9.44 3.06 5.75
N VAL A 106 10.08 3.60 4.71
CA VAL A 106 10.14 5.06 4.48
C VAL A 106 8.73 5.64 4.36
N TRP A 107 7.88 5.02 3.55
CA TRP A 107 6.48 5.43 3.40
C TRP A 107 5.73 5.42 4.74
N LEU A 108 5.90 4.36 5.56
CA LEU A 108 5.24 4.26 6.86
C LEU A 108 5.72 5.35 7.82
N LEU A 109 7.01 5.66 7.83
CA LEU A 109 7.56 6.74 8.66
C LEU A 109 7.01 8.10 8.24
N LEU A 110 6.99 8.39 6.93
CA LEU A 110 6.41 9.63 6.40
C LEU A 110 4.91 9.73 6.72
N TRP A 111 4.18 8.61 6.62
CA TRP A 111 2.77 8.53 7.01
C TRP A 111 2.57 8.82 8.50
N LEU A 112 3.42 8.31 9.38
CA LEU A 112 3.30 8.58 10.83
C LEU A 112 3.65 10.04 11.18
N GLN A 113 4.44 10.72 10.36
CA GLN A 113 4.82 12.13 10.55
C GLN A 113 3.83 13.13 9.93
N GLN A 114 2.76 12.66 9.28
CA GLN A 114 1.79 13.54 8.61
C GLN A 114 0.87 14.30 9.58
N VAL A 115 0.90 13.95 10.88
CA VAL A 115 0.03 14.50 11.93
C VAL A 115 0.68 15.70 12.60
#